data_AF-A0A382VPT2-F1
#
_entry.id   AF-A0A382VPT2-F1
#
_cell.length_a   1.000
_cell.length_b   1.000
_cell.length_c   1.000
_cell.angle_alpha   90.00
_cell.angle_beta   90.00
_cell.angle_gamma   90.00
#
_symmetry.space_group_name_H-M   'P 1'
#
loop_
_entity.id
_entity.type
_entity.pdbx_description
1 polymer ?
#
loop_
_entity_poly.entity_id
_entity_poly.type
_entity_poly.pdbx_seq_one_letter_code
_entity_poly.pdbx_strand_id
1 'polypeptide(L)'
;VADVEPFHFDDPASTRATYLSARVLSACTSCFALLLAAWIGARMGRRTAGLWAAALLATAVLPVQQAHFYTVDGLFSSATLLSLLCAMRLTANASWRGCLMAGATIGAAAALRLNGLLLLLPVAVNLLPWTRTVVVCRGGLHRLAAVAAAAGATLLLVQPYMLIDPDIYLSLKYPNSLWSVSAIASGNVPRIWTLFDAEQTPLLFHLGNLLFHAVGPAL
;
A
#
# COMPACT_ATOMS: atom_id res chain seq x y z
N VAL A 1 27.48 -10.34 21.95
CA VAL A 1 27.31 -9.83 20.58
C VAL A 1 27.85 -8.42 20.62
N ALA A 2 28.89 -8.11 19.85
CA ALA A 2 29.53 -6.80 19.91
C ALA A 2 28.49 -5.70 19.71
N ASP A 3 28.51 -4.68 20.56
CA ASP A 3 27.73 -3.46 20.43
C ASP A 3 28.21 -2.71 19.17
N VAL A 4 27.80 -3.21 18.01
CA VAL A 4 27.88 -2.45 16.78
C VAL A 4 26.77 -1.43 16.88
N GLU A 5 27.07 -0.22 17.33
CA GLU A 5 26.14 0.90 17.15
C GLU A 5 25.94 1.08 15.64
N PRO A 6 24.75 0.78 15.09
CA PRO A 6 24.55 0.79 13.64
C PRO A 6 24.56 2.22 13.06
N PHE A 7 24.48 3.24 13.92
CA PHE A 7 24.49 4.65 13.54
C PHE A 7 25.36 5.45 14.51
N HIS A 8 26.48 5.98 14.02
CA HIS A 8 27.31 6.93 14.75
C HIS A 8 26.71 8.33 14.63
N PHE A 9 25.87 8.73 15.58
CA PHE A 9 25.26 10.07 15.62
C PHE A 9 26.22 11.17 16.11
N ASP A 10 27.37 10.78 16.68
CA ASP A 10 28.37 11.70 17.22
C ASP A 10 29.23 12.36 16.13
N ASP A 11 29.30 11.78 14.93
CA ASP A 11 30.01 12.36 13.79
C ASP A 11 29.04 13.15 12.88
N PRO A 12 29.24 14.47 12.69
CA PRO A 12 28.43 15.27 11.77
C PRO A 12 28.46 14.76 10.32
N ALA A 13 29.56 14.13 9.89
CA ALA A 13 29.72 13.65 8.51
C ALA A 13 28.87 12.39 8.23
N SER A 14 28.90 11.39 9.13
CA SER A 14 28.08 10.17 9.05
C SER A 14 26.58 10.49 9.12
N THR A 15 26.20 11.42 10.00
CA THR A 15 24.83 11.89 10.17
C THR A 15 24.32 12.52 8.88
N ARG A 16 25.11 13.45 8.28
CA ARG A 16 24.78 14.06 6.99
C ARG A 16 24.65 13.03 5.87
N ALA A 17 25.54 12.05 5.80
CA ALA A 17 25.49 10.99 4.79
C ALA A 17 24.21 10.15 4.89
N THR A 18 23.80 9.80 6.12
CA THR A 18 22.57 9.03 6.40
C THR A 18 21.32 9.81 6.01
N TYR A 19 21.26 11.11 6.32
CA TYR A 19 20.14 11.96 5.89
C TYR A 19 20.06 12.10 4.37
N LEU A 20 21.20 12.25 3.69
CA LEU A 20 21.24 12.36 2.23
C LEU A 20 20.83 11.05 1.56
N SER A 21 21.31 9.89 2.03
CA SER A 21 20.94 8.60 1.46
C SER A 21 19.44 8.31 1.62
N ALA A 22 18.89 8.58 2.80
CA ALA A 22 17.46 8.49 3.07
C ALA A 22 16.63 9.39 2.14
N ARG A 23 17.04 10.65 1.97
CA ARG A 23 16.34 11.60 1.10
C ARG A 23 16.42 11.20 -0.37
N VAL A 24 17.57 10.72 -0.84
CA VAL A 24 17.73 10.21 -2.20
C VAL A 24 16.82 9.01 -2.43
N LEU A 25 16.74 8.08 -1.47
CA LEU A 25 15.85 6.92 -1.58
C LEU A 25 14.37 7.32 -1.64
N SER A 26 13.95 8.27 -0.80
CA SER A 26 12.57 8.80 -0.82
C SER A 26 12.24 9.50 -2.14
N ALA A 27 13.15 10.30 -2.67
CA ALA A 27 12.99 10.95 -3.96
C ALA A 27 12.92 9.92 -5.12
N CYS A 28 13.82 8.93 -5.14
CA CYS A 28 13.85 7.90 -6.17
C CYS A 28 12.56 7.08 -6.19
N THR A 29 12.05 6.68 -5.02
CA THR A 29 10.81 5.90 -4.92
C THR A 29 9.59 6.74 -5.31
N SER A 30 9.57 8.03 -4.95
CA SER A 30 8.53 8.96 -5.39
C SER A 30 8.54 9.20 -6.91
N CYS A 31 9.72 9.36 -7.51
CA CYS A 31 9.86 9.45 -8.97
C CYS A 31 9.42 8.16 -9.67
N PHE A 32 9.74 7.00 -9.10
CA PHE A 32 9.29 5.72 -9.62
C PHE A 32 7.77 5.58 -9.59
N ALA A 33 7.11 5.98 -8.50
CA ALA A 33 5.65 6.06 -8.43
C ALA A 33 5.08 6.96 -9.54
N LEU A 34 5.72 8.11 -9.81
CA LEU A 34 5.32 9.04 -10.87
C LEU A 34 5.34 8.40 -12.26
N LEU A 35 6.40 7.65 -12.57
CA LEU A 35 6.55 6.92 -13.82
C LEU A 35 5.47 5.84 -13.96
N LEU A 36 5.18 5.09 -12.89
CA LEU A 36 4.13 4.06 -12.90
C LEU A 36 2.75 4.69 -13.11
N ALA A 37 2.47 5.83 -12.47
CA ALA A 37 1.21 6.56 -12.66
C ALA A 37 1.04 7.04 -14.11
N ALA A 38 2.10 7.60 -14.72
CA ALA A 38 2.08 7.97 -16.14
C ALA A 38 1.77 6.76 -17.03
N TRP A 39 2.37 5.62 -16.71
CA TRP A 39 2.22 4.40 -17.51
C TRP A 39 0.82 3.79 -17.38
N ILE A 40 0.23 3.81 -16.18
CA ILE A 40 -1.18 3.44 -15.96
C ILE A 40 -2.10 4.36 -16.77
N GLY A 41 -1.93 5.68 -16.66
CA GLY A 41 -2.75 6.65 -17.39
C GLY A 41 -2.64 6.51 -18.90
N ALA A 42 -1.43 6.25 -19.42
CA ALA A 42 -1.21 6.00 -20.84
C ALA A 42 -1.88 4.71 -21.34
N ARG A 43 -2.03 3.71 -20.47
CA ARG A 43 -2.64 2.42 -20.81
C ARG A 43 -4.17 2.43 -20.73
N MET A 44 -4.75 3.25 -19.86
CA MET A 44 -6.20 3.41 -19.73
C MET A 44 -6.80 4.34 -20.81
N GLY A 45 -6.01 5.29 -21.29
CA GLY A 45 -6.46 6.25 -22.31
C GLY A 45 -5.43 6.47 -23.41
N ARG A 46 -4.83 7.65 -23.42
CA ARG A 46 -3.82 8.08 -24.41
C ARG A 46 -2.54 8.50 -23.68
N ARG A 47 -1.44 8.62 -24.42
CA ARG A 47 -0.17 9.14 -23.87
C ARG A 47 -0.34 10.48 -23.13
N THR A 48 -1.23 11.35 -23.62
CA THR A 48 -1.56 12.62 -22.97
C THR A 48 -2.20 12.44 -21.60
N ALA A 49 -3.07 11.44 -21.42
CA ALA A 49 -3.67 11.12 -20.12
C ALA A 49 -2.61 10.65 -19.11
N GLY A 50 -1.61 9.88 -19.56
CA GLY A 50 -0.46 9.52 -18.74
C GLY A 50 0.38 10.74 -18.30
N LEU A 51 0.63 11.68 -19.20
CA LEU A 51 1.35 12.91 -18.87
C LEU A 51 0.57 13.77 -17.86
N TRP A 52 -0.74 13.91 -18.03
CA TRP A 52 -1.58 14.61 -17.07
C TRP A 52 -1.61 13.92 -15.71
N ALA A 53 -1.70 12.59 -15.66
CA ALA A 53 -1.64 11.84 -14.41
C ALA A 53 -0.33 12.08 -13.66
N ALA A 54 0.81 12.05 -14.36
CA ALA A 54 2.11 12.37 -13.75
C ALA A 54 2.22 13.84 -13.34
N ALA A 55 1.74 14.78 -14.16
CA ALA A 55 1.77 16.21 -13.84
C ALA A 55 0.97 16.51 -12.57
N LEU A 56 -0.26 16.00 -12.47
CA LEU A 56 -1.12 16.16 -11.30
C LEU A 56 -0.48 15.56 -10.05
N LEU A 57 0.11 14.36 -10.16
CA LEU A 57 0.80 13.70 -9.05
C LEU A 57 2.06 14.44 -8.61
N ALA A 58 2.82 15.03 -9.56
CA ALA A 58 4.03 15.80 -9.28
C ALA A 58 3.75 17.13 -8.57
N THR A 59 2.60 17.74 -8.84
CA THR A 59 2.20 19.01 -8.21
C THR A 59 1.36 18.82 -6.95
N ALA A 60 0.94 17.60 -6.64
CA ALA A 60 0.13 17.32 -5.47
C ALA A 60 0.96 17.55 -4.19
N VAL A 61 0.45 18.41 -3.30
CA VAL A 61 1.14 18.83 -2.07
C VAL A 61 1.52 17.64 -1.20
N LEU A 62 0.61 16.68 -1.03
CA LEU A 62 0.82 15.54 -0.14
C LEU A 62 1.94 14.60 -0.63
N PRO A 63 1.94 14.10 -1.89
CA PRO A 63 3.07 13.36 -2.43
C PRO A 63 4.41 14.11 -2.39
N VAL A 64 4.42 15.42 -2.68
CA VAL A 64 5.64 16.24 -2.61
C VAL A 64 6.17 16.31 -1.18
N GLN A 65 5.28 16.51 -0.20
CA GLN A 65 5.66 16.51 1.21
C GLN A 65 6.24 15.15 1.63
N GLN A 66 5.58 14.05 1.26
CA GLN A 66 6.06 12.70 1.56
C GLN A 66 7.41 12.39 0.90
N ALA A 67 7.68 12.93 -0.30
CA ALA A 67 8.98 12.76 -0.96
C ALA A 67 10.15 13.47 -0.25
N HIS A 68 9.87 14.48 0.58
CA HIS A 68 10.89 15.19 1.37
C HIS A 68 11.21 14.51 2.68
N PHE A 69 10.25 13.78 3.25
CA PHE A 69 10.45 13.00 4.45
C PHE A 69 10.86 11.56 4.08
N TYR A 70 11.74 10.97 4.87
CA TYR A 70 12.05 9.55 4.71
C TYR A 70 10.92 8.72 5.32
N THR A 71 9.83 8.56 4.57
CA THR A 71 8.68 7.74 4.96
C THR A 71 8.55 6.52 4.04
N VAL A 72 7.86 5.49 4.53
CA VAL A 72 7.58 4.29 3.74
C VAL A 72 6.48 4.53 2.68
N ASP A 73 5.83 5.68 2.69
CA ASP A 73 4.69 5.97 1.82
C ASP A 73 5.08 6.02 0.34
N GLY A 74 6.25 6.57 -0.01
CA GLY A 74 6.74 6.56 -1.40
C GLY A 74 6.97 5.16 -1.95
N LEU A 75 7.55 4.26 -1.13
CA LEU A 75 7.71 2.84 -1.44
C LEU A 75 6.34 2.15 -1.55
N PHE A 76 5.43 2.42 -0.62
CA PHE A 76 4.10 1.83 -0.58
C PHE A 76 3.26 2.22 -1.81
N SER A 77 3.27 3.50 -2.18
CA SER A 77 2.61 3.99 -3.40
C SER A 77 3.19 3.34 -4.65
N SER A 78 4.52 3.22 -4.74
CA SER A 78 5.19 2.54 -5.85
C SER A 78 4.76 1.07 -5.98
N ALA A 79 4.82 0.33 -4.88
CA ALA A 79 4.43 -1.08 -4.83
C ALA A 79 2.94 -1.25 -5.20
N THR A 80 2.08 -0.34 -4.71
CA THR A 80 0.64 -0.32 -5.01
C THR A 80 0.36 -0.08 -6.49
N LEU A 81 1.01 0.92 -7.12
CA LEU A 81 0.86 1.18 -8.55
C LEU A 81 1.39 0.03 -9.41
N LEU A 82 2.49 -0.60 -9.00
CA LEU A 82 3.04 -1.76 -9.69
C LEU A 82 2.11 -2.97 -9.60
N SER A 83 1.52 -3.19 -8.42
CA SER A 83 0.44 -4.16 -8.18
C SER A 83 -0.74 -3.93 -9.12
N LEU A 84 -1.21 -2.69 -9.22
CA LEU A 84 -2.31 -2.31 -10.10
C LEU A 84 -1.97 -2.59 -11.58
N LEU A 85 -0.75 -2.28 -12.01
CA LEU A 85 -0.28 -2.59 -13.37
C LEU A 85 -0.26 -4.10 -13.67
N CYS A 86 0.18 -4.92 -12.72
CA CYS A 86 0.12 -6.37 -12.83
C CYS A 86 -1.34 -6.86 -12.88
N ALA A 87 -2.23 -6.31 -12.04
CA ALA A 87 -3.66 -6.61 -12.08
C ALA A 87 -4.27 -6.26 -13.44
N MET A 88 -3.93 -5.11 -14.03
CA MET A 88 -4.34 -4.71 -15.39
C MET A 88 -3.70 -5.58 -16.49
N ARG A 89 -2.59 -6.27 -16.25
CA ARG A 89 -2.05 -7.25 -17.21
C ARG A 89 -2.83 -8.56 -17.16
N LEU A 90 -3.31 -8.94 -15.97
CA LEU A 90 -4.12 -10.13 -15.77
C LEU A 90 -5.50 -10.06 -16.45
N THR A 91 -6.07 -8.86 -16.63
CA THR A 91 -7.33 -8.69 -17.38
C THR A 91 -7.19 -9.09 -18.85
N ALA A 92 -6.05 -8.76 -19.47
CA ALA A 92 -5.77 -9.09 -20.87
C ALA A 92 -5.30 -10.55 -21.04
N ASN A 93 -4.43 -11.03 -20.16
CA ASN A 93 -3.94 -12.41 -20.19
C ASN A 93 -3.65 -12.92 -18.77
N ALA A 94 -4.56 -13.76 -18.27
CA ALA A 94 -4.48 -14.39 -16.95
C ALA A 94 -3.49 -15.59 -16.94
N SER A 95 -2.23 -15.31 -17.25
CA SER A 95 -1.13 -16.28 -17.19
C SER A 95 -0.69 -16.58 -15.75
N TRP A 96 -0.16 -17.78 -15.51
CA TRP A 96 0.34 -18.17 -14.18
C TRP A 96 1.47 -17.27 -13.69
N ARG A 97 2.41 -16.92 -14.59
CA ARG A 97 3.50 -15.97 -14.29
C ARG A 97 2.95 -14.60 -13.90
N GLY A 98 1.93 -14.11 -14.61
CA GLY A 98 1.25 -12.86 -14.26
C GLY A 98 0.58 -12.92 -12.89
N CYS A 99 -0.01 -14.05 -12.52
CA CYS A 99 -0.64 -14.25 -11.21
C CYS A 99 0.41 -14.22 -10.09
N LEU A 100 1.53 -14.90 -10.27
CA LEU A 100 2.64 -14.89 -9.31
C LEU A 100 3.25 -13.49 -9.16
N MET A 101 3.46 -12.76 -10.27
CA MET A 101 3.97 -11.40 -10.22
C MET A 101 2.99 -10.44 -9.52
N ALA A 102 1.69 -10.54 -9.82
CA ALA A 102 0.67 -9.75 -9.15
C ALA A 102 0.66 -10.03 -7.64
N GLY A 103 0.64 -11.31 -7.26
CA GLY A 103 0.72 -11.72 -5.86
C GLY A 103 1.98 -11.19 -5.18
N ALA A 104 3.15 -11.34 -5.78
CA ALA A 104 4.40 -10.83 -5.21
C ALA A 104 4.38 -9.31 -5.00
N THR A 105 3.89 -8.54 -5.97
CA THR A 105 3.78 -7.08 -5.83
C THR A 105 2.75 -6.65 -4.78
N ILE A 106 1.64 -7.39 -4.63
CA ILE A 106 0.65 -7.17 -3.57
C ILE A 106 1.24 -7.50 -2.21
N GLY A 107 1.97 -8.61 -2.08
CA GLY A 107 2.67 -9.00 -0.85
C GLY A 107 3.73 -7.98 -0.44
N ALA A 108 4.49 -7.43 -1.40
CA ALA A 108 5.44 -6.35 -1.15
C ALA A 108 4.75 -5.08 -0.66
N ALA A 109 3.60 -4.70 -1.25
CA ALA A 109 2.80 -3.57 -0.75
C ALA A 109 2.26 -3.84 0.67
N ALA A 110 1.78 -5.06 0.92
CA ALA A 110 1.27 -5.49 2.21
C ALA A 110 2.33 -5.48 3.32
N ALA A 111 3.58 -5.84 2.98
CA ALA A 111 4.70 -5.82 3.91
C ALA A 111 5.06 -4.40 4.39
N LEU A 112 4.85 -3.41 3.53
CA LEU A 112 5.01 -1.99 3.88
C LEU A 112 3.84 -1.50 4.73
N ARG A 113 2.60 -1.78 4.29
CA ARG A 113 1.38 -1.49 5.05
C ARG A 113 0.34 -2.57 4.78
N LEU A 114 -0.23 -3.15 5.85
CA LEU A 114 -1.17 -4.27 5.75
C LEU A 114 -2.44 -3.95 4.94
N ASN A 115 -2.85 -2.68 4.84
CA ASN A 115 -3.95 -2.28 3.96
C ASN A 115 -3.67 -2.53 2.47
N GLY A 116 -2.41 -2.74 2.07
CA GLY A 116 -2.04 -3.19 0.72
C GLY A 116 -2.67 -4.53 0.32
N LEU A 117 -3.03 -5.39 1.28
CA LEU A 117 -3.77 -6.63 1.01
C LEU A 117 -5.15 -6.38 0.38
N LEU A 118 -5.75 -5.20 0.55
CA LEU A 118 -7.02 -4.84 -0.09
C LEU A 118 -6.92 -4.86 -1.62
N LEU A 119 -5.72 -4.80 -2.19
CA LEU A 119 -5.49 -4.96 -3.63
C LEU A 119 -5.78 -6.38 -4.15
N LEU A 120 -5.97 -7.37 -3.26
CA LEU A 120 -6.53 -8.67 -3.65
C LEU A 120 -7.97 -8.56 -4.14
N LEU A 121 -8.74 -7.56 -3.69
CA LEU A 121 -10.14 -7.38 -4.09
C LEU A 121 -10.31 -7.12 -5.60
N PRO A 122 -9.66 -6.10 -6.22
CA PRO A 122 -9.78 -5.88 -7.66
C PRO A 122 -9.25 -7.07 -8.48
N VAL A 123 -8.25 -7.80 -7.97
CA VAL A 123 -7.77 -9.04 -8.61
C VAL A 123 -8.78 -10.17 -8.51
N ALA A 124 -9.42 -10.32 -7.35
CA ALA A 124 -10.49 -11.30 -7.14
C ALA A 124 -11.69 -11.03 -8.05
N VAL A 125 -12.11 -9.77 -8.16
CA VAL A 125 -13.20 -9.36 -9.08
C VAL A 125 -12.85 -9.68 -10.54
N ASN A 126 -11.59 -9.48 -10.94
CA ASN A 126 -11.16 -9.81 -12.31
C ASN A 126 -11.07 -11.33 -12.56
N LEU A 127 -10.67 -12.11 -11.56
CA LEU A 127 -10.42 -13.56 -11.71
C LEU A 127 -11.66 -14.42 -11.43
N LEU A 128 -12.62 -13.95 -10.63
CA LEU A 128 -13.90 -14.62 -10.42
C LEU A 128 -14.89 -14.15 -11.50
N PRO A 129 -15.25 -15.02 -12.46
CA PRO A 129 -16.25 -14.66 -13.43
C PRO A 129 -17.63 -14.66 -12.76
N TRP A 130 -18.16 -13.47 -12.47
CA TRP A 130 -19.43 -13.30 -11.77
C TRP A 130 -20.65 -13.89 -12.53
N THR A 131 -20.48 -14.25 -13.81
CA THR A 131 -21.54 -14.68 -14.72
C THR A 131 -21.23 -15.97 -15.50
N ARG A 132 -20.21 -16.77 -15.15
CA ARG A 132 -19.82 -17.97 -15.94
C ARG A 132 -20.07 -19.32 -15.24
N THR A 133 -20.03 -20.38 -16.04
CA THR A 133 -20.15 -21.79 -15.65
C THR A 133 -19.12 -22.24 -14.60
N VAL A 134 -19.50 -23.23 -13.79
CA VAL A 134 -18.75 -23.75 -12.63
C VAL A 134 -17.28 -24.12 -12.93
N VAL A 135 -16.99 -24.63 -14.13
CA VAL A 135 -15.62 -25.00 -14.55
C VAL A 135 -14.70 -23.77 -14.68
N VAL A 136 -15.21 -22.65 -15.20
CA VAL A 136 -14.45 -21.40 -15.32
C VAL A 136 -14.22 -20.78 -13.94
N CYS A 137 -15.19 -20.92 -13.03
CA CYS A 137 -15.06 -20.48 -11.64
C CYS A 137 -13.96 -21.24 -10.90
N ARG A 138 -13.85 -22.57 -11.07
CA ARG A 138 -12.75 -23.36 -10.46
C ARG A 138 -11.37 -22.92 -10.97
N GLY A 139 -11.23 -22.68 -12.28
CA GLY A 139 -9.98 -22.18 -12.85
C GLY A 139 -9.59 -20.79 -12.33
N GLY A 140 -10.58 -19.89 -12.17
CA GLY A 140 -10.40 -18.58 -11.55
C GLY A 140 -9.97 -18.67 -10.09
N LEU A 141 -10.58 -19.58 -9.32
CA LEU A 141 -10.27 -19.80 -7.91
C LEU A 141 -8.85 -20.31 -7.68
N HIS A 142 -8.36 -21.25 -8.50
CA HIS A 142 -6.96 -21.72 -8.41
C HIS A 142 -5.96 -20.60 -8.69
N ARG A 143 -6.26 -19.71 -9.65
CA ARG A 143 -5.43 -18.54 -9.95
C ARG A 143 -5.46 -17.52 -8.83
N LEU A 144 -6.64 -17.26 -8.26
CA LEU A 144 -6.76 -16.38 -7.09
C LEU A 144 -6.00 -16.94 -5.89
N ALA A 145 -6.11 -18.24 -5.64
CA ALA A 145 -5.34 -18.93 -4.60
C ALA A 145 -3.83 -18.80 -4.85
N ALA A 146 -3.38 -18.88 -6.10
CA ALA A 146 -1.97 -18.66 -6.45
C ALA A 146 -1.51 -17.21 -6.21
N VAL A 147 -2.34 -16.23 -6.54
CA VAL A 147 -2.07 -14.81 -6.23
C VAL A 147 -1.98 -14.61 -4.71
N ALA A 148 -2.96 -15.11 -3.96
CA ALA A 148 -2.99 -15.00 -2.51
C ALA A 148 -1.82 -15.71 -1.84
N ALA A 149 -1.46 -16.91 -2.31
CA ALA A 149 -0.29 -17.65 -1.83
C ALA A 149 1.01 -16.90 -2.13
N ALA A 150 1.18 -16.34 -3.33
CA ALA A 150 2.36 -15.54 -3.68
C ALA A 150 2.43 -14.23 -2.87
N ALA A 151 1.28 -13.59 -2.60
CA ALA A 151 1.21 -12.42 -1.74
C ALA A 151 1.59 -12.75 -0.30
N GLY A 152 1.03 -13.83 0.26
CA GLY A 152 1.38 -14.32 1.59
C GLY A 152 2.86 -14.71 1.69
N ALA A 153 3.39 -15.45 0.72
CA ALA A 153 4.81 -15.81 0.71
C ALA A 153 5.71 -14.58 0.68
N THR A 154 5.41 -13.59 -0.17
CA THR A 154 6.22 -12.37 -0.27
C THR A 154 6.11 -11.52 1.00
N LEU A 155 4.92 -11.41 1.60
CA LEU A 155 4.70 -10.74 2.87
C LEU A 155 5.56 -11.37 3.97
N LEU A 156 5.53 -12.70 4.11
CA LEU A 156 6.28 -13.41 5.14
C LEU A 156 7.80 -13.36 4.91
N LEU A 157 8.25 -13.34 3.65
CA LEU A 157 9.67 -13.19 3.31
C LEU A 157 10.20 -11.80 3.64
N VAL A 158 9.43 -10.74 3.34
CA VAL A 158 9.85 -9.35 3.58
C VAL A 158 9.64 -8.96 5.04
N GLN A 159 8.64 -9.53 5.70
CA GLN A 159 8.26 -9.24 7.08
C GLN A 159 8.26 -10.52 7.94
N PRO A 160 9.44 -11.10 8.22
CA PRO A 160 9.54 -12.35 9.00
C PRO A 160 9.01 -12.20 10.43
N TYR A 161 9.01 -10.98 10.98
CA TYR A 161 8.48 -10.66 12.31
C TYR A 161 7.01 -11.02 12.48
N MET A 162 6.23 -11.10 11.39
CA MET A 162 4.84 -11.54 11.47
C MET A 162 4.70 -13.01 11.92
N LEU A 163 5.74 -13.84 11.71
CA LEU A 163 5.80 -15.23 12.20
C LEU A 163 6.46 -15.34 13.57
N ILE A 164 7.51 -14.54 13.80
CA ILE A 164 8.32 -14.64 15.02
C ILE A 164 7.53 -14.08 16.21
N ASP A 165 6.94 -12.88 16.06
CA ASP A 165 6.23 -12.18 17.12
C ASP A 165 4.87 -11.64 16.61
N PRO A 166 3.87 -12.53 16.42
CA PRO A 166 2.55 -12.13 15.91
C PRO A 166 1.82 -11.13 16.82
N ASP A 167 2.20 -11.08 18.10
CA ASP A 167 1.64 -10.15 19.08
C ASP A 167 1.87 -8.68 18.72
N ILE A 168 2.90 -8.36 17.94
CA ILE A 168 3.16 -6.99 17.47
C ILE A 168 1.97 -6.46 16.65
N TYR A 169 1.29 -7.34 15.90
CA TYR A 169 0.21 -6.99 15.00
C TYR A 169 -1.18 -7.20 15.59
N LEU A 170 -1.35 -8.14 16.52
CA LEU A 170 -2.66 -8.54 17.05
C LEU A 170 -2.93 -8.06 18.48
N SER A 171 -1.90 -7.67 19.24
CA SER A 171 -2.06 -7.25 20.64
C SER A 171 -2.54 -5.81 20.80
N LEU A 172 -3.37 -5.54 21.81
CA LEU A 172 -3.74 -4.17 22.23
C LEU A 172 -2.55 -3.36 22.79
N LYS A 173 -1.46 -4.04 23.18
CA LYS A 173 -0.34 -3.42 23.86
C LYS A 173 0.37 -2.38 22.99
N TYR A 174 0.40 -2.59 21.68
CA TYR A 174 1.06 -1.69 20.75
C TYR A 174 0.08 -0.70 20.12
N PRO A 175 0.42 0.59 20.04
CA PRO A 175 -0.50 1.61 19.54
C PRO A 175 -0.85 1.46 18.06
N ASN A 176 -0.02 0.77 17.28
CA ASN A 176 -0.13 0.62 15.83
C ASN A 176 -0.48 -0.82 15.39
N SER A 177 -1.02 -1.64 16.29
CA SER A 177 -1.48 -2.99 15.95
C SER A 177 -2.83 -2.94 15.23
N LEU A 178 -3.21 -4.00 14.52
CA LEU A 178 -4.51 -4.08 13.84
C LEU A 178 -5.66 -3.90 14.84
N TRP A 179 -5.54 -4.56 16.00
CA TRP A 179 -6.59 -4.55 17.00
C TRP A 179 -6.65 -3.23 17.79
N SER A 180 -5.50 -2.57 18.02
CA SER A 180 -5.50 -1.23 18.60
C SER A 180 -6.13 -0.22 17.63
N VAL A 181 -5.80 -0.29 16.35
CA VAL A 181 -6.37 0.59 15.32
C VAL A 181 -7.87 0.36 15.16
N SER A 182 -8.34 -0.89 15.20
CA SER A 182 -9.78 -1.16 15.19
C SER A 182 -10.47 -0.64 16.44
N ALA A 183 -9.85 -0.77 17.62
CA ALA A 183 -10.40 -0.26 18.87
C ALA A 183 -10.43 1.27 18.93
N ILE A 184 -9.48 1.95 18.28
CA ILE A 184 -9.48 3.41 18.10
C ILE A 184 -10.59 3.80 17.12
N ALA A 185 -10.71 3.13 15.97
CA ALA A 185 -11.73 3.40 14.96
C ALA A 185 -13.17 3.12 15.45
N SER A 186 -13.32 2.17 16.37
CA SER A 186 -14.61 1.87 17.01
C SER A 186 -14.95 2.82 18.16
N GLY A 187 -14.07 3.76 18.51
CA GLY A 187 -14.26 4.69 19.62
C GLY A 187 -14.02 4.10 21.01
N ASN A 188 -13.54 2.85 21.11
CA ASN A 188 -13.27 2.20 22.41
C ASN A 188 -12.00 2.73 23.08
N VAL A 189 -11.05 3.25 22.30
CA VAL A 189 -9.80 3.82 22.78
C VAL A 189 -9.69 5.27 22.32
N PRO A 190 -9.96 6.26 23.19
CA PRO A 190 -9.84 7.66 22.83
C PRO A 190 -8.37 8.05 22.61
N ARG A 191 -8.12 8.83 21.57
CA ARG A 191 -6.84 9.46 21.25
C ARG A 191 -7.07 10.95 21.06
N ILE A 192 -6.02 11.75 21.22
CA ILE A 192 -6.11 13.22 21.09
C ILE A 192 -6.77 13.62 19.77
N TRP A 193 -6.46 12.92 18.68
CA TRP A 193 -7.04 13.17 17.34
C TRP A 193 -8.43 12.58 17.12
N THR A 194 -8.91 11.66 17.95
CA THR A 194 -10.30 11.15 17.88
C THR A 194 -11.24 11.89 18.82
N LEU A 195 -10.72 12.77 19.68
CA LEU A 195 -11.55 13.59 20.58
C LEU A 195 -12.43 14.59 19.80
N PHE A 196 -11.98 15.02 18.62
CA PHE A 196 -12.76 15.90 17.74
C PHE A 196 -14.11 15.26 17.32
N ASP A 197 -14.14 13.93 17.21
CA ASP A 197 -15.30 13.18 16.70
C ASP A 197 -15.93 12.29 17.78
N ALA A 198 -15.61 12.54 19.05
CA ALA A 198 -16.06 11.71 20.17
C ALA A 198 -17.58 11.66 20.32
N GLU A 199 -18.29 12.68 19.86
CA GLU A 199 -19.76 12.77 19.89
C GLU A 199 -20.44 12.14 18.67
N GLN A 200 -19.68 11.75 17.65
CA GLN A 200 -20.22 11.20 16.41
C GLN A 200 -20.35 9.67 16.46
N THR A 201 -21.16 9.12 15.56
CA THR A 201 -21.33 7.67 15.47
C THR A 201 -20.03 7.01 14.99
N PRO A 202 -19.45 6.07 15.77
CA PRO A 202 -18.19 5.44 15.41
C PRO A 202 -18.34 4.69 14.07
N LEU A 203 -17.26 4.70 13.27
CA LEU A 203 -17.18 4.19 11.89
C LEU A 203 -17.98 4.96 10.82
N LEU A 204 -19.22 5.40 11.10
CA LEU A 204 -20.02 6.17 10.15
C LEU A 204 -19.38 7.52 9.82
N PHE A 205 -18.82 8.17 10.83
CA PHE A 205 -18.02 9.38 10.63
C PHE A 205 -16.85 9.16 9.65
N HIS A 206 -16.11 8.06 9.80
CA HIS A 206 -14.99 7.75 8.90
C HIS A 206 -15.45 7.50 7.46
N LEU A 207 -16.61 6.85 7.26
CA LEU A 207 -17.21 6.69 5.94
C LEU A 207 -17.66 8.03 5.35
N GLY A 208 -18.27 8.90 6.16
CA GLY A 208 -18.68 10.23 5.75
C GLY A 208 -17.50 11.10 5.32
N ASN A 209 -16.38 11.02 6.05
CA ASN A 209 -15.16 11.72 5.65
C ASN A 209 -14.57 11.16 4.36
N LEU A 210 -14.57 9.83 4.17
CA LEU A 210 -14.08 9.20 2.94
C LEU A 210 -14.94 9.51 1.71
N LEU A 211 -16.25 9.64 1.86
CA LEU A 211 -17.16 9.85 0.73
C LEU A 211 -17.39 11.32 0.41
N PHE A 212 -17.55 12.16 1.44
CA PHE A 212 -17.91 13.57 1.24
C PHE A 212 -16.70 14.50 1.35
N HIS A 213 -15.79 14.24 2.29
CA HIS A 213 -14.70 15.18 2.58
C HIS A 213 -13.40 14.84 1.83
N ALA A 214 -13.23 13.60 1.37
CA ALA A 214 -12.04 13.17 0.63
C ALA A 214 -12.06 13.55 -0.87
N VAL A 215 -13.21 13.96 -1.41
CA VAL A 215 -13.38 14.29 -2.85
C VAL A 215 -12.89 15.73 -3.17
N GLY A 216 -12.46 16.48 -2.16
CA GLY A 216 -12.15 17.91 -2.30
C GLY A 216 -13.41 18.76 -2.38
N PRO A 217 -13.30 20.10 -2.53
CA PRO A 217 -14.42 21.04 -2.47
C PRO A 217 -15.38 20.98 -3.68
N ALA A 218 -15.46 19.85 -4.38
CA ALA A 218 -16.21 19.70 -5.62
C ALA A 218 -17.61 19.06 -5.46
N LEU A 219 -18.13 18.99 -4.23
CA LEU A 219 -19.54 18.66 -3.93
C LEU A 219 -20.17 19.74 -3.05
#